data_AF-A0A2D0AHS7-F1
#
_entry.id   AF-A0A2D0AHS7-F1
#
_cell.length_a   1.000
_cell.length_b   1.000
_cell.length_c   1.000
_cell.angle_alpha   90.00
_cell.angle_beta   90.00
_cell.angle_gamma   90.00
#
_symmetry.space_group_name_H-M   'P 1'
#
loop_
_entity.id
_entity.type
_entity.pdbx_description
1 polymer ?
#
loop_
_entity_poly.entity_id
_entity_poly.type
_entity_poly.pdbx_seq_one_letter_code
_entity_poly.pdbx_strand_id
1 'polypeptide(L)'
;MEFIKRSKIHFNLEIKVIALITLINRMGAVVVPFLSKYLNETLGFTYSQIGWIMVCFGIGSLVGTFASGRLSDIIGSYKVMIFSLFTSGIIFFVLKHVKSFEAICVIVFLLTTIADMYRPAMMLTVNNYVSKEMKLQSLSLIRSASNLGLVFGPVIGGLIISYWNYDVLFWVDGVTCLLAISIFALLVKERKVPFDLNLTKINLDKLAPIKDIPFILNWVIAMITGYLFFQVFTILPLFQKNAFHIKDVTTGMLFGFSGLLFILFEVRLINKMQIKRVNETLAIAIGLTLFSLGYFSLYCIHKSWVLWLFMAFMTFGNMLTFSYASGLVLKRSHKNHEGIFMSAFQMSYGFAHVLSSKTGLSIVQDIGYQANWLINSIISLLGVGLTYYMYLILKKEQISLKEKIAEKLFG
;
A
#
# COMPACT_ATOMS: atom_id res chain seq x y z
N MET A 1 -39.92 -1.55 -3.56
CA MET A 1 -39.41 -1.59 -2.17
C MET A 1 -39.36 -3.04 -1.72
N GLU A 2 -38.63 -3.85 -2.48
CA GLU A 2 -38.39 -5.29 -2.31
C GLU A 2 -37.02 -5.57 -2.91
N PHE A 3 -36.30 -6.59 -2.42
CA PHE A 3 -34.88 -6.92 -2.69
C PHE A 3 -33.82 -6.31 -1.78
N ILE A 4 -34.01 -6.36 -0.46
CA ILE A 4 -32.90 -6.66 0.45
C ILE A 4 -33.34 -7.79 1.39
N LYS A 5 -33.48 -9.00 0.85
CA LYS A 5 -33.27 -10.20 1.69
C LYS A 5 -31.80 -10.15 2.10
N ARG A 6 -31.51 -9.68 3.31
CA ARG A 6 -30.21 -9.89 3.96
C ARG A 6 -30.03 -11.40 4.16
N SER A 7 -29.59 -12.12 3.12
CA SER A 7 -28.99 -13.43 3.33
C SER A 7 -27.82 -13.20 4.27
N LYS A 8 -27.86 -13.80 5.47
CA LYS A 8 -26.70 -13.82 6.36
C LYS A 8 -25.55 -14.41 5.55
N ILE A 9 -24.56 -13.57 5.24
CA ILE A 9 -23.38 -14.00 4.49
C ILE A 9 -22.61 -14.94 5.42
N HIS A 10 -22.65 -16.23 5.14
CA HIS A 10 -21.91 -17.23 5.90
C HIS A 10 -20.54 -17.46 5.25
N PHE A 11 -19.49 -16.98 5.88
CA PHE A 11 -18.11 -17.25 5.46
C PHE A 11 -17.66 -18.63 5.95
N ASN A 12 -16.95 -19.37 5.09
CA ASN A 12 -16.30 -20.63 5.42
C ASN A 12 -15.20 -20.41 6.49
N LEU A 13 -14.84 -21.48 7.20
CA LEU A 13 -13.85 -21.43 8.28
C LEU A 13 -12.52 -20.87 7.77
N GLU A 14 -12.08 -21.31 6.60
CA GLU A 14 -10.81 -20.93 5.99
C GLU A 14 -10.73 -19.43 5.73
N ILE A 15 -11.82 -18.81 5.26
CA ILE A 15 -11.87 -17.36 5.03
C ILE A 15 -11.88 -16.58 6.34
N LYS A 16 -12.58 -17.08 7.37
CA LYS A 16 -12.54 -16.48 8.71
C LYS A 16 -11.13 -16.56 9.30
N VAL A 17 -10.44 -17.70 9.15
CA VAL A 17 -9.07 -17.87 9.60
C VAL A 17 -8.13 -16.96 8.81
N ILE A 18 -8.23 -16.90 7.47
CA ILE A 18 -7.41 -15.97 6.66
C ILE A 18 -7.63 -14.51 7.07
N ALA A 19 -8.87 -14.11 7.35
CA ALA A 19 -9.15 -12.77 7.86
C ALA A 19 -8.55 -12.54 9.25
N LEU A 20 -8.65 -13.52 10.17
CA LEU A 20 -8.08 -13.44 11.51
C LEU A 20 -6.55 -13.34 11.50
N ILE A 21 -5.86 -14.21 10.74
CA ILE A 21 -4.39 -14.18 10.66
C ILE A 21 -3.91 -12.90 9.98
N THR A 22 -4.69 -12.36 9.03
CA THR A 22 -4.39 -11.07 8.40
C THR A 22 -4.53 -9.93 9.42
N LEU A 23 -5.57 -9.97 10.27
CA LEU A 23 -5.72 -9.02 11.37
C LEU A 23 -4.53 -9.09 12.34
N ILE A 24 -4.19 -10.29 12.82
CA ILE A 24 -3.08 -10.51 13.76
C ILE A 24 -1.76 -10.02 13.14
N ASN A 25 -1.45 -10.42 11.91
CA ASN A 25 -0.23 -9.98 11.23
C ASN A 25 -0.18 -8.46 11.01
N ARG A 26 -1.31 -7.83 10.64
CA ARG A 26 -1.33 -6.37 10.37
C ARG A 26 -1.34 -5.53 11.65
N MET A 27 -1.98 -5.99 12.72
CA MET A 27 -1.85 -5.38 14.05
C MET A 27 -0.44 -5.54 14.60
N GLY A 28 0.18 -6.69 14.32
CA GLY A 28 1.52 -7.02 14.76
C GLY A 28 2.63 -6.38 13.95
N ALA A 29 2.36 -5.80 12.78
CA ALA A 29 3.35 -5.15 11.91
C ALA A 29 3.74 -3.75 12.41
N VAL A 30 4.27 -3.69 13.63
CA VAL A 30 4.56 -2.45 14.35
C VAL A 30 5.96 -1.91 14.07
N VAL A 31 6.84 -2.68 13.43
CA VAL A 31 8.19 -2.21 13.06
C VAL A 31 8.15 -1.16 11.95
N VAL A 32 7.40 -1.39 10.86
CA VAL A 32 7.46 -0.57 9.64
C VAL A 32 7.21 0.94 9.89
N PRO A 33 6.17 1.35 10.64
CA PRO A 33 5.90 2.77 10.87
C PRO A 33 6.96 3.50 11.71
N PHE A 34 7.79 2.75 12.43
CA PHE A 34 8.81 3.29 13.34
C PHE A 34 10.23 2.93 12.91
N LEU A 35 10.41 2.24 11.78
CA LEU A 35 11.71 1.73 11.36
C LEU A 35 12.71 2.87 11.13
N SER A 36 12.32 3.96 10.46
CA SER A 36 13.22 5.11 10.26
C SER A 36 13.67 5.72 11.59
N LYS A 37 12.77 5.78 12.56
CA LYS A 37 13.05 6.28 13.91
C LYS A 37 14.00 5.32 14.66
N TYR A 38 13.74 4.02 14.65
CA TYR A 38 14.68 3.02 15.22
C TYR A 38 16.10 3.15 14.64
N LEU A 39 16.22 3.22 13.31
CA LEU A 39 17.51 3.32 12.63
C LEU A 39 18.26 4.60 13.00
N ASN A 40 17.56 5.72 13.15
CA ASN A 40 18.18 6.98 13.55
C ASN A 40 18.52 7.02 15.05
N GLU A 41 17.59 6.62 15.90
CA GLU A 41 17.67 6.86 17.34
C GLU A 41 18.43 5.79 18.10
N THR A 42 18.26 4.53 17.69
CA THR A 42 18.87 3.39 18.38
C THR A 42 20.19 2.99 17.73
N LEU A 43 20.27 3.05 16.40
CA LEU A 43 21.50 2.69 15.66
C LEU A 43 22.37 3.89 15.28
N GLY A 44 21.88 5.12 15.46
CA GLY A 44 22.65 6.32 15.15
C GLY A 44 22.90 6.55 13.66
N PHE A 45 22.13 5.91 12.77
CA PHE A 45 22.34 6.05 11.33
C PHE A 45 21.95 7.43 10.82
N THR A 46 22.75 7.92 9.88
CA THR A 46 22.50 9.16 9.14
C THR A 46 21.26 9.04 8.25
N TYR A 47 20.64 10.16 7.87
CA TYR A 47 19.49 10.13 6.96
C TYR A 47 19.81 9.48 5.61
N SER A 48 21.02 9.70 5.08
CA SER A 48 21.46 9.04 3.85
C SER A 48 21.51 7.51 3.98
N GLN A 49 22.03 6.98 5.09
CA GLN A 49 22.03 5.54 5.38
C GLN A 49 20.60 5.00 5.50
N ILE A 50 19.73 5.69 6.26
CA ILE A 50 18.32 5.30 6.38
C ILE A 50 17.64 5.29 5.00
N GLY A 51 17.94 6.27 4.14
CA GLY A 51 17.46 6.32 2.77
C GLY A 51 17.85 5.07 1.97
N TRP A 52 19.10 4.62 2.07
CA TRP A 52 19.56 3.40 1.41
C TRP A 52 18.93 2.12 1.98
N ILE A 53 18.70 2.06 3.30
CA ILE A 53 17.98 0.94 3.92
C ILE A 53 16.54 0.87 3.41
N MET A 54 15.87 2.02 3.25
CA MET A 54 14.52 2.07 2.69
C MET A 54 14.47 1.76 1.18
N VAL A 55 15.54 2.04 0.44
CA VAL A 55 15.71 1.52 -0.94
C VAL A 55 15.77 0.00 -0.93
N CYS A 56 16.56 -0.60 -0.03
CA CYS A 56 16.63 -2.05 0.14
C CYS A 56 15.26 -2.64 0.51
N PHE A 57 14.51 -1.96 1.39
CA PHE A 57 13.13 -2.29 1.74
C PHE A 57 12.25 -2.36 0.48
N GLY A 58 12.24 -1.29 -0.33
CA GLY A 58 11.40 -1.16 -1.52
C GLY A 58 11.75 -2.17 -2.63
N ILE A 59 13.04 -2.38 -2.88
CA ILE A 59 13.51 -3.39 -3.85
C ILE A 59 13.12 -4.79 -3.38
N GLY A 60 13.31 -5.11 -2.10
CA GLY A 60 12.90 -6.41 -1.55
C GLY A 60 11.40 -6.65 -1.71
N SER A 61 10.56 -5.65 -1.40
CA SER A 61 9.10 -5.71 -1.61
C SER A 61 8.71 -6.04 -3.06
N LEU A 62 9.37 -5.39 -4.04
CA LEU A 62 9.17 -5.65 -5.47
C LEU A 62 9.56 -7.09 -5.86
N VAL A 63 10.74 -7.53 -5.42
CA VAL A 63 11.24 -8.89 -5.69
C VAL A 63 10.31 -9.92 -5.06
N GLY A 64 9.89 -9.71 -3.82
CA GLY A 64 8.97 -10.59 -3.09
C GLY A 64 7.62 -10.75 -3.76
N THR A 65 7.04 -9.64 -4.21
CA THR A 65 5.75 -9.64 -4.92
C THR A 65 5.84 -10.46 -6.22
N PHE A 66 6.92 -10.32 -6.98
CA PHE A 66 7.15 -11.08 -8.21
C PHE A 66 7.46 -12.56 -7.93
N ALA A 67 8.32 -12.83 -6.94
CA ALA A 67 8.69 -14.18 -6.53
C ALA A 67 7.49 -14.98 -5.99
N SER A 68 6.52 -14.32 -5.36
CA SER A 68 5.30 -14.94 -4.84
C SER A 68 4.53 -15.72 -5.89
N GLY A 69 4.32 -15.14 -7.08
CA GLY A 69 3.60 -15.79 -8.16
C GLY A 69 4.31 -17.05 -8.64
N ARG A 70 5.59 -16.90 -9.00
CA ARG A 70 6.41 -18.03 -9.49
C ARG A 70 6.55 -19.13 -8.45
N LEU A 71 6.75 -18.79 -7.18
CA LEU A 71 6.87 -19.79 -6.13
C LEU A 71 5.52 -20.45 -5.84
N SER A 72 4.42 -19.71 -5.90
CA SER A 72 3.07 -20.27 -5.77
C SER A 72 2.76 -21.26 -6.88
N ASP A 73 3.26 -21.03 -8.10
CA ASP A 73 3.14 -21.96 -9.22
C ASP A 73 3.97 -23.24 -9.03
N ILE A 74 5.05 -23.22 -8.23
CA ILE A 74 5.93 -24.39 -8.04
C ILE A 74 5.50 -25.22 -6.82
N ILE A 75 5.31 -24.58 -5.67
CA ILE A 75 5.07 -25.27 -4.39
C ILE A 75 3.64 -25.10 -3.86
N GLY A 76 2.81 -24.28 -4.52
CA GLY A 76 1.45 -23.96 -4.09
C GLY A 76 1.37 -22.73 -3.19
N SER A 77 0.34 -21.91 -3.41
CA SER A 77 0.15 -20.63 -2.69
C SER A 77 -0.04 -20.80 -1.18
N TYR A 78 -0.61 -21.93 -0.73
CA TYR A 78 -0.77 -22.26 0.69
C TYR A 78 0.59 -22.36 1.39
N LYS A 79 1.55 -23.06 0.77
CA LYS A 79 2.91 -23.22 1.33
C LYS A 79 3.71 -21.94 1.26
N VAL A 80 3.49 -21.11 0.24
CA VAL A 80 4.12 -19.78 0.15
C VAL A 80 3.66 -18.87 1.29
N MET A 81 2.37 -18.90 1.67
CA MET A 81 1.89 -18.17 2.85
C MET A 81 2.61 -18.64 4.12
N ILE A 82 2.76 -19.96 4.29
CA ILE A 82 3.47 -20.54 5.44
C ILE A 82 4.92 -20.09 5.47
N PHE A 83 5.63 -20.29 4.37
CA PHE A 83 7.03 -19.91 4.23
C PHE A 83 7.23 -18.42 4.53
N SER A 84 6.39 -17.56 3.95
CA SER A 84 6.45 -16.11 4.12
C SER A 84 6.34 -15.70 5.58
N LEU A 85 5.22 -16.00 6.25
CA LEU A 85 5.00 -15.54 7.62
C LEU A 85 5.94 -16.21 8.63
N PHE A 86 6.22 -17.51 8.47
CA PHE A 86 7.13 -18.23 9.36
C PHE A 86 8.55 -17.64 9.29
N THR A 87 9.07 -17.47 8.08
CA THR A 87 10.43 -16.97 7.87
C THR A 87 10.54 -15.49 8.22
N SER A 88 9.52 -14.67 7.92
CA SER A 88 9.47 -13.28 8.41
C SER A 88 9.52 -13.20 9.93
N GLY A 89 8.78 -14.07 10.63
CA GLY A 89 8.80 -14.13 12.08
C GLY A 89 10.20 -14.39 12.65
N ILE A 90 10.93 -15.33 12.06
CA ILE A 90 12.32 -15.62 12.42
C ILE A 90 13.24 -14.42 12.11
N ILE A 91 13.11 -13.82 10.92
CA ILE A 91 13.93 -12.69 10.51
C ILE A 91 13.75 -11.50 11.45
N PHE A 92 12.54 -11.24 11.97
CA PHE A 92 12.34 -10.19 12.96
C PHE A 92 13.14 -10.42 14.26
N PHE A 93 13.19 -11.66 14.77
CA PHE A 93 14.04 -11.97 15.93
C PHE A 93 15.53 -11.79 15.64
N VAL A 94 15.97 -12.12 14.42
CA VAL A 94 17.35 -11.87 13.98
C VAL A 94 17.62 -10.37 13.87
N LEU A 95 16.69 -9.60 13.28
CA LEU A 95 16.81 -8.17 13.00
C LEU A 95 17.16 -7.36 14.25
N LYS A 96 16.63 -7.74 15.42
CA LYS A 96 16.96 -7.13 16.71
C LYS A 96 18.48 -7.07 16.97
N HIS A 97 19.21 -8.11 16.58
CA HIS A 97 20.63 -8.29 16.88
C HIS A 97 21.54 -7.68 15.81
N VAL A 98 20.98 -7.28 14.67
CA VAL A 98 21.73 -6.67 13.57
C VAL A 98 21.89 -5.18 13.83
N LYS A 99 23.13 -4.69 13.82
CA LYS A 99 23.45 -3.29 14.15
C LYS A 99 24.32 -2.57 13.11
N SER A 100 25.04 -3.29 12.24
CA SER A 100 25.83 -2.67 11.16
C SER A 100 24.96 -2.28 9.98
N PHE A 101 25.35 -1.21 9.28
CA PHE A 101 24.60 -0.64 8.17
C PHE A 101 24.37 -1.65 7.04
N GLU A 102 25.44 -2.32 6.59
CA GLU A 102 25.41 -3.27 5.48
C GLU A 102 24.54 -4.47 5.83
N ALA A 103 24.65 -4.98 7.06
CA ALA A 103 23.85 -6.10 7.51
C ALA A 103 22.37 -5.71 7.64
N ILE A 104 22.05 -4.48 8.09
CA ILE A 104 20.68 -3.95 8.10
C ILE A 104 20.12 -3.87 6.67
N CYS A 105 20.88 -3.39 5.69
CA CYS A 105 20.46 -3.37 4.29
C CYS A 105 20.06 -4.76 3.79
N VAL A 106 20.92 -5.76 4.02
CA VAL A 106 20.68 -7.15 3.59
C VAL A 106 19.47 -7.74 4.30
N ILE A 107 19.39 -7.64 5.62
CA ILE A 107 18.31 -8.27 6.38
C ILE A 107 16.96 -7.60 6.11
N VAL A 108 16.90 -6.28 5.89
CA VAL A 108 15.67 -5.56 5.53
C VAL A 108 15.22 -5.94 4.12
N PHE A 109 16.15 -6.05 3.17
CA PHE A 109 15.84 -6.56 1.82
C PHE A 109 15.27 -7.98 1.88
N LEU A 110 15.89 -8.88 2.64
CA LEU A 110 15.42 -10.26 2.83
C LEU A 110 14.06 -10.30 3.51
N LEU A 111 13.89 -9.53 4.58
CA LEU A 111 12.65 -9.43 5.33
C LEU A 111 11.49 -9.04 4.42
N THR A 112 11.62 -7.96 3.65
CA THR A 112 10.53 -7.47 2.79
C THR A 112 10.31 -8.36 1.58
N THR A 113 11.37 -8.96 1.03
CA THR A 113 11.25 -9.97 -0.02
C THR A 113 10.37 -11.12 0.44
N ILE A 114 10.60 -11.64 1.65
CA ILE A 114 9.88 -12.78 2.18
C ILE A 114 8.48 -12.38 2.66
N ALA A 115 8.36 -11.26 3.38
CA ALA A 115 7.10 -10.80 3.95
C ALA A 115 6.06 -10.45 2.87
N ASP A 116 6.48 -9.79 1.79
CA ASP A 116 5.56 -9.36 0.74
C ASP A 116 5.16 -10.48 -0.23
N MET A 117 5.75 -11.69 -0.08
CA MET A 117 5.21 -12.88 -0.76
C MET A 117 3.82 -13.26 -0.25
N TYR A 118 3.47 -12.90 1.00
CA TYR A 118 2.23 -13.28 1.63
C TYR A 118 1.00 -12.79 0.86
N ARG A 119 0.98 -11.52 0.42
CA ARG A 119 -0.25 -10.90 -0.11
C ARG A 119 -0.73 -11.52 -1.42
N PRO A 120 0.11 -11.70 -2.47
CA PRO A 120 -0.33 -12.40 -3.68
C PRO A 120 -0.68 -13.87 -3.42
N ALA A 121 0.10 -14.57 -2.58
CA ALA A 121 -0.16 -15.95 -2.20
C ALA A 121 -1.49 -16.12 -1.44
N MET A 122 -1.83 -15.17 -0.56
CA MET A 122 -3.13 -15.12 0.13
C MET A 122 -4.28 -14.93 -0.86
N MET A 123 -4.14 -14.01 -1.83
CA MET A 123 -5.18 -13.80 -2.85
C MET A 123 -5.41 -15.04 -3.73
N LEU A 124 -4.35 -15.78 -4.05
CA LEU A 124 -4.45 -17.07 -4.75
C LEU A 124 -5.13 -18.13 -3.87
N THR A 125 -4.70 -18.24 -2.62
CA THR A 125 -5.22 -19.22 -1.67
C THR A 125 -6.71 -19.04 -1.40
N VAL A 126 -7.19 -17.79 -1.29
CA VAL A 126 -8.63 -17.50 -1.15
C VAL A 126 -9.44 -18.09 -2.30
N ASN A 127 -8.94 -18.04 -3.55
CA ASN A 127 -9.65 -18.59 -4.70
C ASN A 127 -9.89 -20.11 -4.61
N ASN A 128 -9.09 -20.82 -3.81
CA ASN A 128 -9.19 -22.28 -3.65
C ASN A 128 -10.33 -22.69 -2.68
N TYR A 129 -10.83 -21.75 -1.88
CA TYR A 129 -11.80 -22.00 -0.80
C TYR A 129 -13.16 -21.34 -1.00
N VAL A 130 -13.33 -20.50 -2.04
CA VAL A 130 -14.57 -19.73 -2.27
C VAL A 130 -15.09 -19.90 -3.69
N SER A 131 -16.42 -19.87 -3.82
CA SER A 131 -17.06 -19.78 -5.13
C SER A 131 -16.83 -18.41 -5.76
N LYS A 132 -17.04 -18.29 -7.07
CA LYS A 132 -16.86 -17.03 -7.81
C LYS A 132 -17.75 -15.93 -7.25
N GLU A 133 -18.97 -16.27 -6.83
CA GLU A 133 -19.97 -15.33 -6.30
C GLU A 133 -19.58 -14.77 -4.93
N MET A 134 -18.81 -15.53 -4.15
CA MET A 134 -18.38 -15.21 -2.77
C MET A 134 -17.00 -14.58 -2.69
N LYS A 135 -16.26 -14.52 -3.82
CA LYS A 135 -14.88 -14.02 -3.87
C LYS A 135 -14.78 -12.56 -3.45
N LEU A 136 -15.66 -11.70 -3.96
CA LEU A 136 -15.63 -10.27 -3.66
C LEU A 136 -15.91 -9.99 -2.18
N GLN A 137 -16.92 -10.65 -1.59
CA GLN A 137 -17.25 -10.50 -0.17
C GLN A 137 -16.12 -11.02 0.72
N SER A 138 -15.49 -12.13 0.35
CA SER A 138 -14.37 -12.73 1.10
C SER A 138 -13.14 -11.83 1.09
N LEU A 139 -12.78 -11.29 -0.08
CA LEU A 139 -11.68 -10.32 -0.19
C LEU A 139 -12.01 -9.02 0.55
N SER A 140 -13.26 -8.58 0.57
CA SER A 140 -13.69 -7.44 1.36
C SER A 140 -13.50 -7.65 2.85
N LEU A 141 -13.85 -8.83 3.39
CA LEU A 141 -13.65 -9.17 4.80
C LEU A 141 -12.16 -9.12 5.18
N ILE A 142 -11.31 -9.74 4.35
CA ILE A 142 -9.86 -9.74 4.55
C ILE A 142 -9.30 -8.31 4.49
N ARG A 143 -9.78 -7.49 3.56
CA ARG A 143 -9.40 -6.07 3.47
C ARG A 143 -9.80 -5.29 4.72
N SER A 144 -11.00 -5.51 5.26
CA SER A 144 -11.44 -4.90 6.51
C SER A 144 -10.54 -5.29 7.69
N ALA A 145 -10.18 -6.58 7.80
CA ALA A 145 -9.24 -7.05 8.81
C ALA A 145 -7.86 -6.38 8.67
N SER A 146 -7.34 -6.27 7.44
CA SER A 146 -6.07 -5.58 7.18
C SER A 146 -6.12 -4.10 7.57
N ASN A 147 -7.21 -3.40 7.22
CA ASN A 147 -7.36 -1.98 7.54
C ASN A 147 -7.46 -1.75 9.06
N LEU A 148 -8.17 -2.62 9.79
CA LEU A 148 -8.21 -2.59 11.25
C LEU A 148 -6.80 -2.77 11.85
N GLY A 149 -6.02 -3.71 11.31
CA GLY A 149 -4.64 -3.90 11.73
C GLY A 149 -3.77 -2.66 11.53
N LEU A 150 -3.91 -1.98 10.39
CA LEU A 150 -3.19 -0.72 10.12
C LEU A 150 -3.60 0.43 11.06
N VAL A 151 -4.80 0.40 11.63
CA VAL A 151 -5.25 1.39 12.64
C VAL A 151 -4.57 1.12 13.98
N PHE A 152 -4.70 -0.11 14.47
CA PHE A 152 -4.27 -0.45 15.83
C PHE A 152 -2.77 -0.71 15.94
N GLY A 153 -2.14 -1.25 14.90
CA GLY A 153 -0.72 -1.61 14.93
C GLY A 153 0.19 -0.44 15.30
N PRO A 154 0.16 0.69 14.56
CA PRO A 154 0.99 1.84 14.90
C PRO A 154 0.70 2.43 16.29
N VAL A 155 -0.55 2.41 16.76
CA VAL A 155 -0.93 2.84 18.12
C VAL A 155 -0.29 1.94 19.16
N ILE A 156 -0.40 0.62 18.99
CA ILE A 156 0.23 -0.38 19.85
C ILE A 156 1.75 -0.22 19.82
N GLY A 157 2.36 -0.04 18.63
CA GLY A 157 3.79 0.21 18.46
C GLY A 157 4.27 1.46 19.20
N GLY A 158 3.56 2.58 19.07
CA GLY A 158 3.89 3.83 19.77
C GLY A 158 3.81 3.68 21.30
N LEU A 159 2.83 2.93 21.81
CA LEU A 159 2.74 2.58 23.23
C LEU A 159 3.91 1.68 23.66
N ILE A 160 4.24 0.65 22.86
CA ILE A 160 5.35 -0.26 23.16
C ILE A 160 6.67 0.50 23.30
N ILE A 161 6.98 1.39 22.35
CA ILE A 161 8.22 2.18 22.39
C ILE A 161 8.26 3.07 23.63
N SER A 162 7.11 3.65 24.00
CA SER A 162 7.05 4.63 25.09
C SER A 162 7.15 4.01 26.48
N TYR A 163 6.69 2.77 26.66
CA TYR A 163 6.75 2.06 27.95
C TYR A 163 7.94 1.10 28.05
N TRP A 164 8.43 0.58 26.93
CA TRP A 164 9.58 -0.32 26.88
C TRP A 164 10.68 0.27 25.99
N ASN A 165 10.81 -0.21 24.75
CA ASN A 165 11.82 0.24 23.79
C ASN A 165 11.51 -0.32 22.39
N TYR A 166 12.33 0.07 21.41
CA TYR A 166 12.22 -0.45 20.03
C TYR A 166 12.46 -1.95 19.90
N ASP A 167 13.26 -2.57 20.78
CA ASP A 167 13.58 -4.00 20.67
C ASP A 167 12.33 -4.88 20.82
N VAL A 168 11.38 -4.45 21.65
CA VAL A 168 10.11 -5.17 21.86
C VAL A 168 9.26 -5.20 20.58
N LEU A 169 9.40 -4.21 19.68
CA LEU A 169 8.68 -4.21 18.39
C LEU A 169 9.04 -5.43 17.56
N PHE A 170 10.33 -5.76 17.45
CA PHE A 170 10.78 -6.92 16.70
C PHE A 170 10.25 -8.23 17.29
N TRP A 171 10.14 -8.30 18.62
CA TRP A 171 9.54 -9.45 19.28
C TRP A 171 8.05 -9.57 18.97
N VAL A 172 7.32 -8.45 19.03
CA VAL A 172 5.88 -8.42 18.73
C VAL A 172 5.62 -8.78 17.28
N ASP A 173 6.32 -8.18 16.31
CA ASP A 173 6.23 -8.55 14.88
C ASP A 173 6.56 -10.04 14.68
N GLY A 174 7.65 -10.52 15.30
CA GLY A 174 8.09 -11.92 15.20
C GLY A 174 7.05 -12.90 15.73
N VAL A 175 6.59 -12.70 16.96
CA VAL A 175 5.58 -13.55 17.63
C VAL A 175 4.25 -13.50 16.91
N THR A 176 3.79 -12.33 16.49
CA THR A 176 2.50 -12.20 15.79
C THR A 176 2.52 -12.87 14.42
N CYS A 177 3.63 -12.82 13.69
CA CYS A 177 3.81 -13.58 12.44
C CYS A 177 3.75 -15.08 12.69
N LEU A 178 4.50 -15.58 13.68
CA LEU A 178 4.53 -17.01 14.03
C LEU A 178 3.16 -17.50 14.56
N LEU A 179 2.50 -16.69 15.38
CA LEU A 179 1.16 -16.99 15.90
C LEU A 179 0.14 -17.05 14.77
N ALA A 180 0.11 -16.02 13.91
CA ALA A 180 -0.78 -15.95 12.76
C ALA A 180 -0.62 -17.19 11.87
N ILE A 181 0.62 -17.58 11.55
CA ILE A 181 0.82 -18.72 10.67
C ILE A 181 0.61 -20.07 11.35
N SER A 182 0.88 -20.19 12.66
CA SER A 182 0.57 -21.40 13.42
C SER A 182 -0.94 -21.64 13.46
N ILE A 183 -1.74 -20.59 13.70
CA ILE A 183 -3.21 -20.65 13.65
C ILE A 183 -3.66 -21.11 12.25
N PHE A 184 -3.08 -20.54 11.19
CA PHE A 184 -3.41 -20.93 9.81
C PHE A 184 -3.08 -22.40 9.53
N ALA A 185 -1.87 -22.85 9.86
CA ALA A 185 -1.39 -24.21 9.59
C ALA A 185 -2.18 -25.27 10.38
N LEU A 186 -2.62 -24.96 11.60
CA LEU A 186 -3.40 -25.87 12.43
C LEU A 186 -4.88 -25.95 12.02
N LEU A 187 -5.49 -24.84 11.61
CA LEU A 187 -6.94 -24.76 11.36
C LEU A 187 -7.33 -24.88 9.88
N VAL A 188 -6.41 -24.61 8.95
CA VAL A 188 -6.67 -24.66 7.51
C VAL A 188 -5.83 -25.77 6.89
N LYS A 189 -6.48 -26.80 6.36
CA LYS A 189 -5.79 -27.87 5.63
C LYS A 189 -5.54 -27.45 4.18
N GLU A 190 -4.36 -27.78 3.66
CA GLU A 190 -4.03 -27.54 2.26
C GLU A 190 -5.04 -28.26 1.34
N ARG A 191 -5.84 -27.49 0.59
CA ARG A 191 -6.56 -28.03 -0.57
C ARG A 191 -5.58 -28.25 -1.71
N LYS A 192 -5.29 -29.51 -2.02
CA LYS A 192 -4.64 -29.90 -3.28
C LYS A 192 -5.61 -29.63 -4.41
N VAL A 193 -5.60 -28.43 -4.96
CA VAL A 193 -6.28 -28.15 -6.22
C VAL A 193 -5.52 -28.93 -7.29
N PRO A 194 -6.15 -29.74 -8.15
CA PRO A 194 -5.46 -30.36 -9.27
C PRO A 194 -4.76 -29.25 -10.04
N PHE A 195 -3.45 -29.39 -10.17
CA PHE A 195 -2.57 -28.42 -10.80
C PHE A 195 -3.01 -28.28 -12.25
N ASP A 196 -3.81 -27.26 -12.55
CA ASP A 196 -4.24 -27.01 -13.93
C ASP A 196 -3.06 -26.41 -14.68
N LEU A 197 -2.24 -27.29 -15.26
CA LEU A 197 -1.16 -26.95 -16.21
C LEU A 197 -1.67 -26.19 -17.44
N ASN A 198 -2.99 -26.08 -17.61
CA ASN A 198 -3.64 -25.36 -18.68
C ASN A 198 -4.19 -24.01 -18.21
N LEU A 199 -3.31 -23.13 -17.73
CA LEU A 199 -3.42 -21.78 -18.26
C LEU A 199 -3.12 -21.93 -19.75
N THR A 200 -4.16 -21.95 -20.58
CA THR A 200 -4.02 -21.55 -21.97
C THR A 200 -3.09 -20.34 -21.93
N LYS A 201 -1.86 -20.49 -22.44
CA LYS A 201 -0.94 -19.37 -22.61
C LYS A 201 -1.61 -18.51 -23.66
N ILE A 202 -2.62 -17.75 -23.26
CA ILE A 202 -3.12 -16.62 -24.02
C ILE A 202 -1.86 -15.79 -24.19
N ASN A 203 -1.41 -15.66 -25.44
CA ASN A 203 -0.24 -14.89 -25.79
C ASN A 203 -0.62 -13.42 -25.62
N LEU A 204 -0.74 -13.00 -24.36
CA LEU A 204 -1.13 -11.66 -23.97
C LEU A 204 0.03 -10.75 -24.34
N ASP A 205 -0.27 -9.65 -25.02
CA ASP A 205 0.74 -8.64 -25.31
C ASP A 205 1.14 -7.98 -23.99
N LYS A 206 2.28 -8.42 -23.44
CA LYS A 206 2.84 -7.89 -22.18
C LYS A 206 3.20 -6.41 -22.30
N LEU A 207 3.38 -5.90 -23.52
CA LEU A 207 3.74 -4.50 -23.79
C LEU A 207 2.50 -3.63 -24.05
N ALA A 208 1.29 -4.20 -24.05
CA ALA A 208 0.04 -3.45 -24.25
C ALA A 208 -0.10 -2.22 -23.33
N PRO A 209 0.23 -2.27 -22.02
CA PRO A 209 0.12 -1.10 -21.16
C PRO A 209 1.07 0.04 -21.57
N ILE A 210 2.25 -0.29 -22.08
CA ILE A 210 3.28 0.71 -22.45
C ILE A 210 2.91 1.42 -23.76
N LYS A 211 2.02 0.86 -24.57
CA LYS A 211 1.52 1.49 -25.80
C LYS A 211 0.36 2.47 -25.52
N ASP A 212 -0.21 2.44 -24.32
CA ASP A 212 -1.37 3.24 -23.94
C ASP A 212 -0.93 4.50 -23.17
N ILE A 213 -0.97 5.66 -23.84
CA ILE A 213 -0.51 6.94 -23.28
C ILE A 213 -1.29 7.34 -22.01
N PRO A 214 -2.64 7.35 -21.99
CA PRO A 214 -3.39 7.58 -20.75
C PRO A 214 -3.03 6.60 -19.63
N PHE A 215 -2.74 5.33 -19.94
CA PHE A 215 -2.26 4.39 -18.93
C PHE A 215 -0.90 4.81 -18.36
N ILE A 216 0.07 5.17 -19.21
CA ILE A 216 1.39 5.65 -18.76
C ILE A 216 1.25 6.90 -17.88
N LEU A 217 0.40 7.86 -18.28
CA LEU A 217 0.14 9.05 -17.47
C LEU A 217 -0.43 8.68 -16.10
N ASN A 218 -1.43 7.81 -16.06
CA ASN A 218 -1.99 7.32 -14.80
C ASN A 218 -0.96 6.55 -13.95
N TRP A 219 -0.05 5.80 -14.60
CA TRP A 219 1.05 5.10 -13.94
C TRP A 219 2.03 6.07 -13.27
N VAL A 220 2.41 7.15 -13.96
CA VAL A 220 3.27 8.22 -13.40
C VAL A 220 2.56 8.96 -12.27
N ILE A 221 1.27 9.26 -12.43
CA ILE A 221 0.44 9.90 -11.39
C ILE A 221 0.34 9.00 -10.14
N ALA A 222 0.17 7.69 -10.33
CA ALA A 222 0.16 6.72 -9.24
C ALA A 222 1.54 6.63 -8.55
N MET A 223 2.63 6.70 -9.33
CA MET A 223 3.98 6.79 -8.77
C MET A 223 4.16 8.05 -7.92
N ILE A 224 3.74 9.22 -8.40
CA ILE A 224 3.77 10.48 -7.64
C ILE A 224 2.94 10.36 -6.36
N THR A 225 1.74 9.80 -6.45
CA THR A 225 0.87 9.56 -5.29
C THR A 225 1.54 8.65 -4.26
N GLY A 226 2.11 7.54 -4.71
CA GLY A 226 2.86 6.63 -3.84
C GLY A 226 4.06 7.32 -3.20
N TYR A 227 4.77 8.14 -3.96
CA TYR A 227 5.98 8.83 -3.51
C TYR A 227 5.66 9.75 -2.33
N LEU A 228 4.59 10.52 -2.46
CA LEU A 228 4.04 11.39 -1.41
C LEU A 228 3.54 10.54 -0.23
N PHE A 229 2.81 9.46 -0.49
CA PHE A 229 2.31 8.60 0.58
C PHE A 229 3.42 7.99 1.45
N PHE A 230 4.51 7.48 0.86
CA PHE A 230 5.58 6.82 1.61
C PHE A 230 6.42 7.77 2.49
N GLN A 231 6.42 9.07 2.23
CA GLN A 231 7.05 10.08 3.10
C GLN A 231 6.43 10.09 4.51
N VAL A 232 5.16 9.69 4.63
CA VAL A 232 4.42 9.62 5.90
C VAL A 232 5.01 8.55 6.83
N PHE A 233 5.59 7.48 6.28
CA PHE A 233 6.22 6.41 7.06
C PHE A 233 7.71 6.63 7.29
N THR A 234 8.38 7.39 6.42
CA THR A 234 9.84 7.54 6.48
C THR A 234 10.27 8.85 7.14
N ILE A 235 9.77 9.99 6.68
CA ILE A 235 10.27 11.32 7.06
C ILE A 235 9.43 11.94 8.17
N LEU A 236 8.11 11.74 8.14
CA LEU A 236 7.22 12.33 9.14
C LEU A 236 7.59 11.91 10.59
N PRO A 237 7.89 10.64 10.91
CA PRO A 237 8.27 10.25 12.27
C PRO A 237 9.56 10.95 12.75
N LEU A 238 10.53 11.13 11.85
CA LEU A 238 11.78 11.85 12.13
C LEU A 238 11.54 13.35 12.34
N PHE A 239 10.67 13.95 11.52
CA PHE A 239 10.28 15.36 11.65
C PHE A 239 9.58 15.65 12.98
N GLN A 240 8.63 14.80 13.38
CA GLN A 240 7.89 14.93 14.65
C GLN A 240 8.84 14.99 15.85
N LYS A 241 9.87 14.15 15.83
CA LYS A 241 10.87 14.10 16.88
C LYS A 241 11.78 15.33 16.87
N ASN A 242 12.32 15.70 15.71
CA ASN A 242 13.32 16.75 15.62
C ASN A 242 12.73 18.17 15.73
N ALA A 243 11.54 18.40 15.17
CA ALA A 243 10.92 19.72 15.17
C ALA A 243 10.06 20.00 16.42
N PHE A 244 9.42 18.97 16.97
CA PHE A 244 8.43 19.14 18.04
C PHE A 244 8.73 18.34 19.32
N HIS A 245 9.81 17.55 19.35
CA HIS A 245 10.17 16.67 20.48
C HIS A 245 8.98 15.80 20.95
N ILE A 246 8.16 15.36 20.00
CA ILE A 246 6.95 14.59 20.27
C ILE A 246 7.28 13.14 20.65
N LYS A 247 6.58 12.62 21.66
CA LYS A 247 6.67 11.21 22.11
C LYS A 247 6.14 10.23 21.04
N ASP A 248 6.70 9.03 21.01
CA ASP A 248 6.32 7.94 20.08
C ASP A 248 4.83 7.58 20.11
N VAL A 249 4.18 7.69 21.27
CA VAL A 249 2.72 7.46 21.39
C VAL A 249 1.95 8.33 20.39
N THR A 250 2.31 9.60 20.24
CA THR A 250 1.59 10.53 19.37
C THR A 250 1.79 10.18 17.89
N THR A 251 2.97 9.69 17.51
CA THR A 251 3.22 9.15 16.16
C THR A 251 2.30 7.97 15.89
N GLY A 252 2.19 7.05 16.85
CA GLY A 252 1.25 5.93 16.77
C GLY A 252 -0.21 6.37 16.67
N MET A 253 -0.62 7.36 17.47
CA MET A 253 -1.97 7.95 17.43
C MET A 253 -2.29 8.63 16.09
N LEU A 254 -1.32 9.31 15.46
CA LEU A 254 -1.51 9.95 14.15
C LEU A 254 -1.76 8.91 13.05
N PHE A 255 -1.00 7.82 13.05
CA PHE A 255 -1.25 6.71 12.14
C PHE A 255 -2.59 6.03 12.44
N GLY A 256 -2.93 5.80 13.71
CA GLY A 256 -4.24 5.30 14.11
C GLY A 256 -5.39 6.20 13.65
N PHE A 257 -5.21 7.51 13.73
CA PHE A 257 -6.19 8.49 13.22
C PHE A 257 -6.39 8.35 11.70
N SER A 258 -5.32 8.18 10.92
CA SER A 258 -5.45 7.91 9.49
C SER A 258 -6.24 6.63 9.21
N GLY A 259 -5.96 5.57 9.96
CA GLY A 259 -6.68 4.31 9.87
C GLY A 259 -8.17 4.45 10.20
N LEU A 260 -8.49 5.21 11.25
CA LEU A 260 -9.87 5.52 11.63
C LEU A 260 -10.61 6.26 10.51
N LEU A 261 -9.97 7.24 9.88
CA LEU A 261 -10.53 7.97 8.74
C LEU A 261 -10.83 7.02 7.56
N PHE A 262 -9.94 6.07 7.25
CA PHE A 262 -10.21 5.02 6.24
C PHE A 262 -11.49 4.25 6.54
N ILE A 263 -11.63 3.74 7.76
CA ILE A 263 -12.81 2.95 8.17
C ILE A 263 -14.09 3.77 8.08
N LEU A 264 -14.07 5.01 8.56
CA LEU A 264 -15.27 5.84 8.65
C LEU A 264 -15.69 6.42 7.30
N PHE A 265 -14.73 6.90 6.50
CA PHE A 265 -15.01 7.77 5.37
C PHE A 265 -14.77 7.15 3.99
N GLU A 266 -13.86 6.18 3.82
CA GLU A 266 -13.47 5.71 2.48
C GLU A 266 -14.68 5.23 1.66
N VAL A 267 -15.45 4.27 2.17
CA VAL A 267 -16.61 3.71 1.47
C VAL A 267 -17.69 4.77 1.24
N ARG A 268 -17.94 5.63 2.24
CA ARG A 268 -18.97 6.68 2.15
C ARG A 268 -18.62 7.73 1.11
N LEU A 269 -17.36 8.16 1.09
CA LEU A 269 -16.85 9.17 0.17
C LEU A 269 -16.88 8.66 -1.27
N ILE A 270 -16.35 7.46 -1.53
CA ILE A 270 -16.34 6.86 -2.86
C ILE A 270 -17.77 6.67 -3.39
N ASN A 271 -18.67 6.10 -2.59
CA ASN A 271 -20.07 5.92 -3.00
C ASN A 271 -20.75 7.25 -3.32
N LYS A 272 -20.56 8.29 -2.50
CA LYS A 272 -21.15 9.61 -2.75
C LYS A 272 -20.64 10.22 -4.06
N MET A 273 -19.36 10.08 -4.37
CA MET A 273 -18.78 10.58 -5.61
C MET A 273 -19.24 9.79 -6.84
N GLN A 274 -19.42 8.47 -6.72
CA GLN A 274 -19.99 7.63 -7.78
C GLN A 274 -21.45 7.99 -8.08
N ILE A 275 -22.27 8.21 -7.05
CA ILE A 275 -23.67 8.67 -7.21
C ILE A 275 -23.72 10.01 -7.93
N LYS A 276 -22.81 10.93 -7.59
CA LYS A 276 -22.66 12.22 -8.27
C LYS A 276 -22.00 12.14 -9.65
N ARG A 277 -21.62 10.94 -10.11
CA ARG A 277 -20.93 10.69 -11.40
C ARG A 277 -19.71 11.60 -11.60
N VAL A 278 -18.94 11.81 -10.53
CA VAL A 278 -17.70 12.60 -10.61
C VAL A 278 -16.71 11.90 -11.54
N ASN A 279 -16.11 12.67 -12.46
CA ASN A 279 -15.08 12.17 -13.38
C ASN A 279 -13.87 11.64 -12.60
N GLU A 280 -13.33 10.51 -13.01
CA GLU A 280 -12.17 9.86 -12.40
C GLU A 280 -10.96 10.79 -12.34
N THR A 281 -10.69 11.54 -13.41
CA THR A 281 -9.55 12.46 -13.45
C THR A 281 -9.74 13.63 -12.48
N LEU A 282 -10.97 14.12 -12.32
CA LEU A 282 -11.28 15.16 -11.35
C LEU A 282 -11.10 14.66 -9.92
N ALA A 283 -11.53 13.43 -9.62
CA ALA A 283 -11.33 12.83 -8.30
C ALA A 283 -9.84 12.68 -7.95
N ILE A 284 -9.03 12.22 -8.91
CA ILE A 284 -7.56 12.12 -8.75
C ILE A 284 -6.95 13.50 -8.54
N ALA A 285 -7.36 14.50 -9.32
CA ALA A 285 -6.88 15.88 -9.20
C ALA A 285 -7.19 16.47 -7.82
N ILE A 286 -8.43 16.32 -7.32
CA ILE A 286 -8.81 16.75 -5.96
C ILE A 286 -7.92 16.07 -4.93
N GLY A 287 -7.69 14.75 -5.07
CA GLY A 287 -6.83 14.00 -4.16
C GLY A 287 -5.40 14.55 -4.10
N LEU A 288 -4.78 14.83 -5.26
CA LEU A 288 -3.45 15.42 -5.36
C LEU A 288 -3.41 16.88 -4.86
N THR A 289 -4.49 17.65 -5.02
CA THR A 289 -4.60 18.96 -4.39
C THR A 289 -4.60 18.85 -2.86
N LEU A 290 -5.30 17.86 -2.29
CA LEU A 290 -5.26 17.61 -0.84
C LEU A 290 -3.85 17.24 -0.36
N PHE A 291 -3.12 16.38 -1.09
CA PHE A 291 -1.71 16.10 -0.80
C PHE A 291 -0.87 17.39 -0.80
N SER A 292 -1.03 18.24 -1.82
CA SER A 292 -0.32 19.51 -1.93
C SER A 292 -0.59 20.44 -0.74
N LEU A 293 -1.87 20.60 -0.36
CA LEU A 293 -2.29 21.38 0.81
C LEU A 293 -1.75 20.78 2.11
N GLY A 294 -1.71 19.44 2.22
CA GLY A 294 -1.06 18.74 3.31
C GLY A 294 0.38 19.18 3.49
N TYR A 295 1.22 18.97 2.48
CA TYR A 295 2.63 19.35 2.58
C TYR A 295 2.85 20.85 2.75
N PHE A 296 2.04 21.68 2.09
CA PHE A 296 2.10 23.13 2.25
C PHE A 296 1.74 23.55 3.68
N SER A 297 0.80 22.87 4.33
CA SER A 297 0.48 23.15 5.73
C SER A 297 1.67 22.88 6.66
N LEU A 298 2.44 21.81 6.43
CA LEU A 298 3.69 21.53 7.17
C LEU A 298 4.77 22.58 6.93
N TYR A 299 4.77 23.20 5.74
CA TYR A 299 5.68 24.29 5.41
C TYR A 299 5.34 25.58 6.17
N CYS A 300 4.07 25.98 6.16
CA CYS A 300 3.65 27.26 6.75
C CYS A 300 3.44 27.23 8.27
N ILE A 301 3.03 26.09 8.84
CA ILE A 301 2.57 26.02 10.23
C ILE A 301 3.59 25.24 11.08
N HIS A 302 4.26 25.94 11.99
CA HIS A 302 5.26 25.36 12.90
C HIS A 302 4.69 24.99 14.27
N LYS A 303 3.44 24.50 14.33
CA LYS A 303 2.78 24.06 15.57
C LYS A 303 2.42 22.59 15.48
N SER A 304 2.55 21.84 16.58
CA SER A 304 2.36 20.38 16.60
C SER A 304 0.99 19.90 16.10
N TRP A 305 -0.07 20.69 16.27
CA TRP A 305 -1.41 20.33 15.80
C TRP A 305 -1.50 20.19 14.27
N VAL A 306 -0.59 20.83 13.51
CA VAL A 306 -0.55 20.75 12.04
C VAL A 306 -0.42 19.30 11.56
N LEU A 307 0.21 18.44 12.35
CA LEU A 307 0.42 17.03 12.01
C LEU A 307 -0.92 16.30 11.83
N TRP A 308 -1.94 16.64 12.63
CA TRP A 308 -3.27 16.06 12.51
C TRP A 308 -3.98 16.54 11.25
N LEU A 309 -3.85 17.84 10.92
CA LEU A 309 -4.37 18.43 9.70
C LEU A 309 -3.71 17.80 8.46
N PHE A 310 -2.37 17.68 8.49
CA PHE A 310 -1.59 17.00 7.47
C PHE A 310 -2.08 15.57 7.28
N MET A 311 -2.17 14.78 8.34
CA MET A 311 -2.64 13.38 8.25
C MET A 311 -4.05 13.28 7.70
N ALA A 312 -4.96 14.20 8.03
CA ALA A 312 -6.30 14.23 7.43
C ALA A 312 -6.24 14.46 5.92
N PHE A 313 -5.49 15.49 5.46
CA PHE A 313 -5.32 15.77 4.04
C PHE A 313 -4.68 14.62 3.28
N MET A 314 -3.62 14.02 3.82
CA MET A 314 -2.96 12.85 3.23
C MET A 314 -3.92 11.67 3.11
N THR A 315 -4.76 11.44 4.13
CA THR A 315 -5.70 10.32 4.15
C THR A 315 -6.80 10.48 3.11
N PHE A 316 -7.48 11.63 3.09
CA PHE A 316 -8.52 11.91 2.09
C PHE A 316 -7.94 11.98 0.67
N GLY A 317 -6.74 12.56 0.51
CA GLY A 317 -6.01 12.57 -0.74
C GLY A 317 -5.79 11.16 -1.27
N ASN A 318 -5.24 10.27 -0.43
CA ASN A 318 -4.94 8.89 -0.79
C ASN A 318 -6.19 8.07 -1.13
N MET A 319 -7.29 8.24 -0.39
CA MET A 319 -8.56 7.55 -0.67
C MET A 319 -9.03 7.81 -2.11
N LEU A 320 -8.96 9.06 -2.56
CA LEU A 320 -9.42 9.47 -3.87
C LEU A 320 -8.47 9.00 -4.97
N THR A 321 -7.18 9.32 -4.84
CA THR A 321 -6.19 8.98 -5.87
C THR A 321 -6.11 7.47 -6.07
N PHE A 322 -5.98 6.68 -5.02
CA PHE A 322 -5.82 5.23 -5.12
C PHE A 322 -7.06 4.54 -5.73
N SER A 323 -8.26 4.88 -5.24
CA SER A 323 -9.50 4.25 -5.68
C SER A 323 -9.83 4.57 -7.13
N TYR A 324 -9.65 5.82 -7.55
CA TYR A 324 -9.98 6.25 -8.91
C TYR A 324 -8.89 5.91 -9.92
N ALA A 325 -7.61 5.98 -9.55
CA ALA A 325 -6.51 5.58 -10.44
C ALA A 325 -6.58 4.08 -10.76
N SER A 326 -6.86 3.22 -9.77
CA SER A 326 -7.05 1.78 -10.00
C SER A 326 -8.33 1.49 -10.81
N GLY A 327 -9.41 2.21 -10.57
CA GLY A 327 -10.64 2.12 -11.37
C GLY A 327 -10.44 2.51 -12.84
N LEU A 328 -9.62 3.52 -13.12
CA LEU A 328 -9.29 3.95 -14.49
C LEU A 328 -8.50 2.87 -15.23
N VAL A 329 -7.54 2.22 -14.56
CA VAL A 329 -6.80 1.07 -15.13
C VAL A 329 -7.75 -0.07 -15.47
N LEU A 330 -8.67 -0.41 -14.56
CA LEU A 330 -9.61 -1.50 -14.77
C LEU A 330 -10.57 -1.22 -15.95
N LYS A 331 -11.00 0.04 -16.12
CA LYS A 331 -11.83 0.45 -17.27
C LYS A 331 -11.10 0.37 -18.60
N ARG A 332 -9.78 0.61 -18.61
CA ARG A 332 -8.95 0.57 -19.83
C ARG A 332 -8.48 -0.82 -20.18
N SER A 333 -8.35 -1.73 -19.21
CA SER A 333 -7.94 -3.10 -19.51
C SER A 333 -8.98 -3.84 -20.34
N HIS A 334 -8.54 -4.42 -21.46
CA HIS A 334 -9.37 -5.33 -22.27
C HIS A 334 -9.63 -6.65 -21.54
N LYS A 335 -10.72 -7.35 -21.92
CA LYS A 335 -10.99 -8.72 -21.45
C LYS A 335 -9.70 -9.56 -21.62
N ASN A 336 -9.28 -10.21 -20.55
CA ASN A 336 -8.06 -11.03 -20.41
C ASN A 336 -6.72 -10.29 -20.20
N HIS A 337 -6.66 -8.95 -20.26
CA HIS A 337 -5.43 -8.17 -19.97
C HIS A 337 -5.43 -7.47 -18.61
N GLU A 338 -6.53 -7.57 -17.84
CA GLU A 338 -6.70 -6.92 -16.53
C GLU A 338 -5.53 -7.18 -15.57
N GLY A 339 -5.06 -8.44 -15.50
CA GLY A 339 -3.93 -8.81 -14.63
C GLY A 339 -2.64 -8.09 -15.00
N ILE A 340 -2.33 -7.95 -16.29
CA ILE A 340 -1.12 -7.27 -16.76
C ILE A 340 -1.20 -5.77 -16.43
N PHE A 341 -2.32 -5.12 -16.77
CA PHE A 341 -2.54 -3.71 -16.47
C PHE A 341 -2.49 -3.42 -14.97
N MET A 342 -3.15 -4.24 -14.15
CA MET A 342 -3.16 -4.08 -12.70
C MET A 342 -1.82 -4.39 -12.04
N SER A 343 -1.05 -5.34 -12.58
CA SER A 343 0.31 -5.62 -12.10
C SER A 343 1.26 -4.47 -12.43
N ALA A 344 1.23 -3.97 -13.67
CA ALA A 344 2.02 -2.81 -14.09
C ALA A 344 1.66 -1.57 -13.26
N PHE A 345 0.37 -1.33 -13.02
CA PHE A 345 -0.09 -0.26 -12.12
C PHE A 345 0.48 -0.40 -10.71
N GLN A 346 0.47 -1.60 -10.12
CA GLN A 346 1.02 -1.83 -8.78
C GLN A 346 2.54 -1.62 -8.73
N MET A 347 3.27 -1.89 -9.83
CA MET A 347 4.72 -1.61 -9.90
C MET A 347 5.03 -0.14 -9.69
N SER A 348 4.15 0.80 -10.09
CA SER A 348 4.34 2.24 -9.86
C SER A 348 4.57 2.55 -8.38
N TYR A 349 3.86 1.89 -7.46
CA TYR A 349 4.02 2.08 -6.02
C TYR A 349 5.33 1.51 -5.49
N GLY A 350 5.83 0.41 -6.07
CA GLY A 350 7.13 -0.12 -5.69
C GLY A 350 8.27 0.83 -6.07
N PHE A 351 8.23 1.39 -7.29
CA PHE A 351 9.18 2.45 -7.71
C PHE A 351 9.05 3.69 -6.83
N ALA A 352 7.82 4.09 -6.53
CA ALA A 352 7.53 5.23 -5.68
C ALA A 352 8.15 5.08 -4.29
N HIS A 353 8.10 3.88 -3.70
CA HIS A 353 8.69 3.63 -2.39
C HIS A 353 10.20 3.83 -2.39
N VAL A 354 10.89 3.21 -3.37
CA VAL A 354 12.34 3.31 -3.55
C VAL A 354 12.79 4.77 -3.70
N LEU A 355 12.10 5.53 -4.54
CA LEU A 355 12.42 6.93 -4.79
C LEU A 355 12.13 7.80 -3.57
N SER A 356 10.94 7.66 -2.97
CA SER A 356 10.43 8.48 -1.86
C SER A 356 11.41 8.60 -0.71
N SER A 357 11.88 7.47 -0.22
CA SER A 357 12.70 7.44 0.98
C SER A 357 14.08 8.02 0.72
N LYS A 358 14.71 7.69 -0.42
CA LYS A 358 16.07 8.16 -0.70
C LYS A 358 16.12 9.64 -1.04
N THR A 359 15.26 10.12 -1.94
CA THR A 359 15.28 11.54 -2.33
C THR A 359 14.86 12.41 -1.16
N GLY A 360 13.79 12.05 -0.46
CA GLY A 360 13.29 12.86 0.64
C GLY A 360 14.28 12.95 1.80
N LEU A 361 14.88 11.82 2.21
CA LEU A 361 15.88 11.86 3.29
C LEU A 361 17.17 12.59 2.89
N SER A 362 17.56 12.54 1.61
CA SER A 362 18.72 13.31 1.13
C SER A 362 18.43 14.81 1.10
N ILE A 363 17.24 15.24 0.62
CA ILE A 363 16.80 16.64 0.67
C ILE A 363 16.77 17.15 2.12
N VAL A 364 16.23 16.34 3.04
CA VAL A 364 16.18 16.70 4.47
C VAL A 364 17.56 16.82 5.07
N GLN A 365 18.52 15.99 4.65
CA GLN A 365 19.90 16.05 5.12
C GLN A 365 20.64 17.30 4.62
N ASP A 366 20.48 17.63 3.34
CA ASP A 366 21.30 18.66 2.69
C ASP A 366 20.70 20.06 2.82
N ILE A 367 19.36 20.17 2.78
CA ILE A 367 18.64 21.44 2.71
C ILE A 367 17.68 21.63 3.91
N GLY A 368 17.15 20.53 4.44
CA GLY A 368 16.28 20.53 5.62
C GLY A 368 14.81 20.17 5.33
N TYR A 369 14.04 20.02 6.42
CA TYR A 369 12.64 19.57 6.37
C TYR A 369 11.72 20.51 5.57
N GLN A 370 11.90 21.82 5.70
CA GLN A 370 11.04 22.82 5.04
C GLN A 370 11.14 22.75 3.52
N ALA A 371 12.35 22.56 2.99
CA ALA A 371 12.57 22.37 1.56
C ALA A 371 11.89 21.09 1.06
N ASN A 372 11.98 19.98 1.79
CA ASN A 372 11.31 18.73 1.44
C ASN A 372 9.79 18.89 1.38
N TRP A 373 9.18 19.60 2.34
CA TRP A 373 7.74 19.88 2.33
C TRP A 373 7.31 20.74 1.14
N LEU A 374 8.05 21.81 0.84
CA LEU A 374 7.77 22.65 -0.31
C LEU A 374 7.91 21.88 -1.64
N ILE A 375 9.00 21.12 -1.79
CA ILE A 375 9.24 20.28 -2.99
C ILE A 375 8.12 19.25 -3.17
N ASN A 376 7.71 18.56 -2.11
CA ASN A 376 6.61 17.59 -2.18
C ASN A 376 5.27 18.25 -2.54
N SER A 377 5.02 19.46 -2.03
CA SER A 377 3.84 20.24 -2.41
C SER A 377 3.83 20.59 -3.90
N ILE A 378 4.99 21.00 -4.45
CA ILE A 378 5.17 21.30 -5.88
C ILE A 378 5.03 20.02 -6.73
N ILE A 379 5.66 18.91 -6.34
CA ILE A 379 5.53 17.61 -7.02
C ILE A 379 4.05 17.19 -7.10
N SER A 380 3.29 17.42 -6.01
CA SER A 380 1.86 17.13 -5.99
C SER A 380 1.07 18.02 -6.97
N LEU A 381 1.41 19.31 -7.08
CA LEU A 381 0.81 20.23 -8.07
C LEU A 381 1.16 19.85 -9.51
N LEU A 382 2.40 19.39 -9.76
CA LEU A 382 2.78 18.84 -11.06
C LEU A 382 1.92 17.60 -11.40
N GLY A 383 1.64 16.75 -10.41
CA GLY A 383 0.70 15.64 -10.54
C GLY A 383 -0.71 16.09 -10.94
N VAL A 384 -1.21 17.20 -10.39
CA VAL A 384 -2.50 17.80 -10.80
C VAL A 384 -2.44 18.23 -12.27
N GLY A 385 -1.34 18.88 -12.69
CA GLY A 385 -1.12 19.27 -14.09
C GLY A 385 -1.11 18.08 -15.05
N LEU A 386 -0.41 16.99 -14.69
CA LEU A 386 -0.42 15.73 -15.45
C LEU A 386 -1.82 15.10 -15.52
N THR A 387 -2.58 15.17 -14.43
CA THR A 387 -3.95 14.65 -14.38
C THR A 387 -4.88 15.47 -15.29
N TYR A 388 -4.69 16.79 -15.34
CA TYR A 388 -5.42 17.66 -16.27
C TYR A 388 -5.05 17.37 -17.74
N TYR A 389 -3.76 17.16 -18.04
CA TYR A 389 -3.33 16.76 -19.36
C TYR A 389 -3.93 15.40 -19.78
N MET A 390 -3.93 14.42 -18.88
CA MET A 390 -4.59 13.13 -19.08
C MET A 390 -6.09 13.30 -19.36
N TYR A 391 -6.77 14.20 -18.64
CA TYR A 391 -8.18 14.52 -18.90
C TYR A 391 -8.42 15.04 -20.32
N LEU A 392 -7.56 15.92 -20.83
CA LEU A 392 -7.69 16.44 -22.20
C LEU A 392 -7.57 15.33 -23.25
N ILE A 393 -6.63 14.39 -23.07
CA ILE A 393 -6.47 13.24 -23.95
C ILE A 393 -7.72 12.35 -23.92
N LEU A 394 -8.19 12.00 -22.72
CA LEU A 394 -9.38 11.15 -22.55
C LEU A 394 -10.64 11.81 -23.14
N LYS A 395 -10.78 13.13 -23.00
CA LYS A 395 -11.87 13.88 -23.61
C LYS A 395 -11.80 13.81 -25.15
N LYS A 396 -10.60 13.96 -25.73
CA LYS A 396 -10.38 13.84 -27.18
C LYS A 396 -10.70 12.44 -27.70
N GLU A 397 -10.30 11.38 -26.97
CA GLU A 397 -10.63 9.98 -27.29
C GLU A 397 -12.16 9.77 -27.31
N GLN A 398 -12.88 10.29 -26.32
CA GLN A 398 -14.34 10.16 -26.25
C GLN A 398 -15.07 10.87 -27.40
N ILE A 399 -14.59 12.06 -27.81
CA ILE A 399 -15.16 12.80 -28.93
C ILE A 399 -14.94 12.03 -30.24
N SER A 400 -13.70 11.60 -30.51
CA SER A 400 -13.37 10.83 -31.73
C SER A 400 -14.14 9.50 -31.81
N LEU A 401 -14.38 8.84 -30.66
CA LEU A 401 -15.18 7.61 -30.64
C LEU A 401 -16.64 7.89 -31.00
N LYS A 402 -17.22 9.00 -30.50
CA LYS A 402 -18.59 9.41 -30.84
C LYS A 402 -18.73 9.76 -32.31
N GLU A 403 -17.75 10.47 -32.88
CA GLU A 403 -17.70 10.79 -34.32
C GLU A 403 -17.67 9.52 -35.17
N LYS A 404 -16.79 8.56 -34.86
CA LYS A 404 -16.71 7.27 -35.58
C LYS A 404 -17.99 6.43 -35.46
N ILE A 405 -18.68 6.49 -34.32
CA ILE A 405 -19.96 5.80 -34.13
C ILE A 405 -21.05 6.48 -34.96
N ALA A 406 -21.08 7.81 -34.98
CA ALA A 406 -22.03 8.56 -35.79
C ALA A 406 -21.81 8.30 -37.29
N GLU A 407 -20.57 8.30 -37.78
CA GLU A 407 -20.22 7.96 -39.16
C GLU A 407 -20.68 6.54 -39.53
N LYS A 408 -20.54 5.54 -38.65
CA LYS A 408 -20.99 4.17 -38.91
C LYS A 408 -22.50 3.94 -38.84
N LEU A 409 -23.22 4.79 -38.11
CA LEU A 409 -24.68 4.66 -37.95
C LEU A 409 -25.46 5.47 -38.99
N PHE A 410 -24.87 6.56 -39.50
CA PHE A 410 -25.54 7.52 -40.37
C PHE A 410 -24.87 7.73 -41.73
N GLY A 411 -23.70 7.12 -41.98
CA GLY A 411 -23.04 7.04 -43.28
C GLY A 411 -23.08 5.62 -43.82
#